data_AF-A0A0P1ACV3-F1
#
_entry.id   AF-A0A0P1ACV3-F1
#
_cell.length_a   1.000
_cell.length_b   1.000
_cell.length_c   1.000
_cell.angle_alpha   90.00
_cell.angle_beta   90.00
_cell.angle_gamma   90.00
#
_symmetry.space_group_name_H-M   'P 1'
#
loop_
_entity.id
_entity.type
_entity.pdbx_description
1 polymer ?
#
loop_
_entity_poly.entity_id
_entity_poly.type
_entity_poly.pdbx_seq_one_letter_code
_entity_poly.pdbx_strand_id
1 'polypeptide(L)'
;MCGFIILKDFEDAGETKLFEEFAPYLYAQHQHKKVRSFQAFDEAVDEYFLRYDAATAEVAKKNAQTIAENKFLIELNQQDVENVLLVIRSALASGMDWRGLGELVRYERKNGNPVTKMIHQLDLARNRVAVLLCDADEEVQDGLGGDGTGEGDKKAHIIWIDLSISALAHARKIYTKRKRLERS
;
A
#
# COMPACT_ATOMS: atom_id res chain seq x y z
N MET A 1 32.49 -11.37 27.01
CA MET A 1 32.91 -10.70 25.76
C MET A 1 31.88 -9.62 25.49
N CYS A 2 32.29 -8.37 25.28
CA CYS A 2 31.35 -7.26 25.03
C CYS A 2 30.68 -7.38 23.66
N GLY A 3 29.52 -6.74 23.50
CA GLY A 3 28.75 -6.74 22.26
C GLY A 3 28.54 -5.34 21.70
N PHE A 4 28.36 -5.24 20.39
CA PHE A 4 28.14 -3.98 19.69
C PHE A 4 26.98 -4.13 18.71
N ILE A 5 26.11 -3.12 18.65
CA ILE A 5 25.10 -2.96 17.60
C ILE A 5 25.45 -1.72 16.78
N ILE A 6 25.61 -1.90 15.46
CA ILE A 6 25.85 -0.85 14.49
C ILE A 6 24.49 -0.28 14.08
N LEU A 7 24.34 1.04 14.20
CA LEU A 7 23.11 1.73 13.82
C LEU A 7 23.16 2.12 12.35
N LYS A 8 22.02 2.02 11.67
CA LYS A 8 21.88 2.48 10.29
C LYS A 8 21.85 4.01 10.28
N ASP A 9 22.64 4.62 9.41
CA ASP A 9 22.64 6.07 9.24
C ASP A 9 21.33 6.51 8.57
N PHE A 10 20.53 7.32 9.28
CA PHE A 10 19.38 8.03 8.72
C PHE A 10 19.47 9.50 9.12
N GLU A 11 19.33 10.39 8.14
CA GLU A 11 19.25 11.85 8.33
C GLU A 11 17.83 12.35 8.62
N ASP A 12 16.80 11.48 8.60
CA ASP A 12 15.43 11.95 8.78
C ASP A 12 14.85 11.62 10.17
N ALA A 13 14.32 12.67 10.80
CA ALA A 13 13.81 12.67 12.16
C ALA A 13 12.46 11.96 12.22
N GLY A 14 12.46 10.68 12.56
CA GLY A 14 11.25 9.93 12.84
C GLY A 14 11.57 8.56 13.44
N GLU A 15 11.22 8.39 14.71
CA GLU A 15 11.47 7.25 15.59
C GLU A 15 11.34 5.86 14.94
N THR A 16 12.43 5.33 14.39
CA THR A 16 12.84 3.93 14.58
C THR A 16 14.34 3.83 14.29
N LYS A 17 15.20 3.75 15.32
CA LYS A 17 16.63 3.47 15.12
C LYS A 17 16.74 2.07 14.52
N LEU A 18 16.85 1.96 13.20
CA LEU A 18 17.08 0.69 12.53
C LEU A 18 18.50 0.22 12.89
N PHE A 19 18.59 -1.02 13.35
CA PHE A 19 19.88 -1.67 13.55
C PHE A 19 20.34 -2.27 12.22
N GLU A 20 21.61 -2.05 11.89
CA GLU A 20 22.21 -2.53 10.65
C GLU A 20 22.84 -3.91 10.87
N GLU A 21 23.58 -4.07 11.96
CA GLU A 21 24.35 -5.29 12.27
C GLU A 21 24.66 -5.36 13.76
N PHE A 22 24.91 -6.57 14.28
CA PHE A 22 25.50 -6.79 15.60
C PHE A 22 26.83 -7.55 15.48
N ALA A 23 27.82 -7.21 16.29
CA ALA A 23 29.15 -7.80 16.23
C ALA A 23 29.79 -7.95 17.63
N PRO A 24 30.60 -8.99 17.85
CA PRO A 24 31.35 -9.18 19.10
C PRO A 24 32.56 -8.25 19.21
N TYR A 25 32.97 -7.63 18.10
CA TYR A 25 34.04 -6.65 18.03
C TYR A 25 33.65 -5.53 17.06
N LEU A 26 34.11 -4.31 17.34
CA LEU A 26 33.92 -3.19 16.42
C LEU A 26 34.98 -3.22 15.30
N TYR A 27 34.57 -3.64 14.10
CA TYR A 27 35.45 -3.63 12.93
C TYR A 27 35.77 -2.22 12.46
N ALA A 28 36.98 -2.01 11.89
CA ALA A 28 37.45 -0.71 11.42
C ALA A 28 36.50 -0.02 10.41
N GLN A 29 35.80 -0.82 9.60
CA GLN A 29 34.81 -0.34 8.63
C GLN A 29 33.61 0.38 9.26
N HIS A 30 33.35 0.19 10.56
CA HIS A 30 32.22 0.82 11.27
C HIS A 30 32.66 1.97 12.19
N GLN A 31 33.95 2.37 12.18
CA GLN A 31 34.47 3.42 13.08
C GLN A 31 33.80 4.79 12.91
N HIS A 32 33.26 5.07 11.72
CA HIS A 32 32.57 6.32 11.42
C HIS A 32 31.05 6.25 11.62
N LYS A 33 30.51 5.05 11.91
CA LYS A 33 29.07 4.82 12.11
C LYS A 33 28.69 5.00 13.57
N LYS A 34 27.42 5.28 13.84
CA LYS A 34 26.89 5.30 15.22
C LYS A 34 26.80 3.86 15.74
N VAL A 35 27.35 3.61 16.92
CA VAL A 35 27.41 2.27 17.53
C VAL A 35 26.85 2.34 18.94
N ARG A 36 26.17 1.26 19.35
CA ARG A 36 25.75 1.02 20.73
C ARG A 36 26.54 -0.16 21.31
N SER A 37 27.20 0.02 22.45
CA SER A 37 27.96 -1.02 23.15
C SER A 37 27.18 -1.65 24.31
N PHE A 38 27.44 -2.92 24.57
CA PHE A 38 26.84 -3.74 25.63
C PHE A 38 27.92 -4.44 26.42
N GLN A 39 27.64 -4.77 27.69
CA GLN A 39 28.63 -5.40 28.57
C GLN A 39 28.89 -6.85 28.15
N ALA A 40 27.86 -7.53 27.65
CA ALA A 40 27.95 -8.86 27.10
C ALA A 40 27.38 -8.95 25.68
N PHE A 41 27.90 -9.88 24.88
CA PHE A 41 27.51 -10.03 23.48
C PHE A 41 26.10 -10.59 23.32
N ASP A 42 25.70 -11.51 24.19
CA ASP A 42 24.34 -12.01 24.31
C ASP A 42 23.32 -10.88 24.52
N GLU A 43 23.60 -9.90 25.38
CA GLU A 43 22.74 -8.72 25.57
C GLU A 43 22.54 -7.92 24.27
N ALA A 44 23.60 -7.76 23.48
CA ALA A 44 23.53 -7.08 22.18
C ALA A 44 22.70 -7.88 21.16
N VAL A 45 22.83 -9.20 21.17
CA VAL A 45 22.05 -10.12 20.32
C VAL A 45 20.57 -10.06 20.67
N ASP A 46 20.25 -10.18 21.96
CA ASP A 46 18.87 -10.16 22.45
C ASP A 46 18.19 -8.83 22.10
N GLU A 47 18.85 -7.69 22.32
CA GLU A 47 18.27 -6.40 21.95
C GLU A 47 18.11 -6.26 20.42
N TYR A 48 19.09 -6.74 19.64
CA TYR A 48 19.02 -6.68 18.18
C TYR A 48 17.80 -7.44 17.65
N PHE A 49 17.63 -8.70 18.06
CA PHE A 49 16.52 -9.53 17.60
C PHE A 49 15.18 -9.07 18.15
N LEU A 50 15.10 -8.58 19.40
CA LEU A 50 13.87 -7.99 19.93
C LEU A 50 13.34 -6.86 19.05
N ARG A 51 14.24 -5.98 18.56
CA ARG A 51 13.84 -4.89 17.65
C ARG A 51 13.56 -5.35 16.23
N TYR A 52 14.34 -6.30 15.72
CA TYR A 52 14.10 -6.89 14.40
C TYR A 52 12.71 -7.53 14.34
N ASP A 53 12.35 -8.31 15.36
CA ASP A 53 11.04 -8.96 15.46
C ASP A 53 9.92 -7.93 15.60
N ALA A 54 10.10 -6.90 16.45
CA ALA A 54 9.14 -5.82 16.59
C ALA A 54 8.92 -5.05 15.28
N ALA A 55 9.99 -4.72 14.55
CA ALA A 55 9.91 -4.03 13.26
C ALA A 55 9.23 -4.91 12.20
N THR A 56 9.58 -6.19 12.15
CA THR A 56 8.98 -7.17 11.24
C THR A 56 7.49 -7.35 11.54
N ALA A 57 7.11 -7.44 12.81
CA ALA A 57 5.72 -7.54 13.26
C ALA A 57 4.92 -6.29 12.91
N GLU A 58 5.47 -5.09 13.08
CA GLU A 58 4.80 -3.83 12.73
C GLU A 58 4.60 -3.71 11.21
N VAL A 59 5.59 -4.08 10.40
CA VAL A 59 5.44 -4.13 8.93
C VAL A 59 4.37 -5.13 8.53
N ALA A 60 4.35 -6.32 9.14
CA ALA A 60 3.32 -7.33 8.87
C ALA A 60 1.92 -6.83 9.26
N LYS A 61 1.80 -6.15 10.40
CA LYS A 61 0.55 -5.55 10.88
C LYS A 61 0.06 -4.44 9.95
N LYS A 62 0.92 -3.49 9.55
CA LYS A 62 0.58 -2.44 8.59
C LYS A 62 0.15 -3.02 7.24
N ASN A 63 0.90 -3.99 6.72
CA ASN A 63 0.53 -4.67 5.48
C ASN A 63 -0.83 -5.38 5.60
N ALA A 64 -1.09 -6.08 6.71
CA ALA A 64 -2.38 -6.73 6.95
C ALA A 64 -3.54 -5.72 7.04
N GLN A 65 -3.33 -4.57 7.68
CA GLN A 65 -4.29 -3.47 7.75
C GLN A 65 -4.58 -2.90 6.35
N THR A 66 -3.57 -2.55 5.57
CA THR A 66 -3.75 -2.04 4.19
C THR A 66 -4.45 -3.06 3.29
N ILE A 67 -4.14 -4.35 3.44
CA ILE A 67 -4.81 -5.41 2.69
C ILE A 67 -6.30 -5.50 3.05
N ALA A 68 -6.63 -5.39 4.34
CA ALA A 68 -8.01 -5.42 4.80
C ALA A 68 -8.80 -4.17 4.36
N GLU A 69 -8.19 -2.99 4.47
CA GLU A 69 -8.73 -1.70 4.02
C GLU A 69 -9.01 -1.72 2.51
N ASN A 70 -8.03 -2.13 1.69
CA ASN A 70 -8.22 -2.24 0.25
C ASN A 70 -9.33 -3.23 -0.13
N LYS A 71 -9.43 -4.36 0.58
CA LYS A 71 -10.52 -5.32 0.37
C LYS A 71 -11.87 -4.68 0.66
N PHE A 72 -12.00 -4.00 1.80
CA PHE A 72 -13.23 -3.32 2.20
C PHE A 72 -13.64 -2.28 1.16
N LEU A 73 -12.70 -1.46 0.69
CA LEU A 73 -12.96 -0.46 -0.34
C LEU A 73 -13.45 -1.08 -1.66
N ILE A 74 -12.91 -2.22 -2.09
CA ILE A 74 -13.41 -2.93 -3.28
C ILE A 74 -14.84 -3.45 -3.06
N GLU A 75 -15.14 -3.97 -1.87
CA GLU A 75 -16.48 -4.50 -1.53
C GLU A 75 -17.53 -3.37 -1.45
N LEU A 76 -17.16 -2.22 -0.89
CA LEU A 76 -18.03 -1.04 -0.80
C LEU A 76 -18.30 -0.45 -2.19
N ASN A 77 -17.26 -0.29 -3.02
CA ASN A 77 -17.35 0.33 -4.34
C ASN A 77 -17.54 -0.71 -5.47
N GLN A 78 -18.14 -1.87 -5.17
CA GLN A 78 -18.16 -3.01 -6.08
C GLN A 78 -18.74 -2.67 -7.45
N GLN A 79 -19.87 -1.97 -7.49
CA GLN A 79 -20.56 -1.63 -8.73
C GLN A 79 -19.71 -0.71 -9.62
N ASP A 80 -19.03 0.26 -9.01
CA ASP A 80 -18.20 1.21 -9.74
C ASP A 80 -16.94 0.55 -10.30
N VAL A 81 -16.33 -0.36 -9.54
CA VAL A 81 -15.22 -1.19 -10.04
C VAL A 81 -15.68 -2.04 -11.22
N GLU A 82 -16.86 -2.65 -11.16
CA GLU A 82 -17.41 -3.42 -12.30
C GLU A 82 -17.66 -2.52 -13.52
N ASN A 83 -18.15 -1.30 -13.33
CA ASN A 83 -18.33 -0.34 -14.42
C ASN A 83 -17.00 0.01 -15.10
N VAL A 84 -15.92 0.22 -14.31
CA VAL A 84 -14.56 0.41 -14.84
C VAL A 84 -14.12 -0.80 -15.65
N LEU A 85 -14.29 -2.01 -15.12
CA LEU A 85 -13.92 -3.25 -15.79
C LEU A 85 -14.69 -3.43 -17.10
N LEU A 86 -15.99 -3.10 -17.12
CA LEU A 86 -16.84 -3.19 -18.30
C LEU A 86 -16.36 -2.24 -19.41
N VAL A 87 -16.11 -0.98 -19.09
CA VAL A 87 -15.61 0.03 -20.07
C VAL A 87 -14.30 -0.42 -20.70
N ILE A 88 -13.34 -0.88 -19.88
CA ILE A 88 -12.04 -1.33 -20.37
C ILE A 88 -12.19 -2.59 -21.22
N ARG A 89 -12.92 -3.60 -20.73
CA ARG A 89 -13.09 -4.89 -21.44
C ARG A 89 -13.82 -4.71 -22.77
N SER A 90 -14.86 -3.88 -22.81
CA SER A 90 -15.61 -3.60 -24.04
C SER A 90 -14.76 -2.89 -25.10
N ALA A 91 -13.94 -1.92 -24.70
CA ALA A 91 -13.00 -1.27 -25.59
C ALA A 91 -11.94 -2.27 -26.13
N LEU A 92 -11.42 -3.16 -25.28
CA LEU A 92 -10.51 -4.21 -25.74
C LEU A 92 -11.19 -5.21 -26.67
N ALA A 93 -12.45 -5.58 -26.39
CA ALA A 93 -13.22 -6.51 -27.21
C ALA A 93 -13.58 -5.95 -28.58
N SER A 94 -13.65 -4.62 -28.74
CA SER A 94 -13.83 -3.98 -30.06
C SER A 94 -12.56 -4.00 -30.92
N GLY A 95 -11.46 -4.56 -30.42
CA GLY A 95 -10.17 -4.59 -31.11
C GLY A 95 -9.37 -3.30 -30.96
N MET A 96 -9.75 -2.43 -30.03
CA MET A 96 -9.00 -1.20 -29.74
C MET A 96 -7.62 -1.53 -29.19
N ASP A 97 -6.60 -0.88 -29.74
CA ASP A 97 -5.23 -1.02 -29.26
C ASP A 97 -4.98 -0.19 -27.99
N TRP A 98 -3.82 -0.39 -27.38
CA TRP A 98 -3.47 0.25 -26.10
C TRP A 98 -3.42 1.77 -26.19
N ARG A 99 -2.98 2.31 -27.33
CA ARG A 99 -2.93 3.75 -27.56
C ARG A 99 -4.34 4.32 -27.65
N GLY A 100 -5.21 3.68 -28.45
CA GLY A 100 -6.61 4.06 -28.58
C GLY A 100 -7.36 4.01 -27.24
N LEU A 101 -7.13 2.98 -26.42
CA LEU A 101 -7.74 2.89 -25.10
C LEU A 101 -7.29 4.03 -24.18
N GLY A 102 -6.00 4.36 -24.19
CA GLY A 102 -5.47 5.49 -23.42
C GLY A 102 -6.06 6.83 -23.86
N GLU A 103 -6.27 7.02 -25.16
CA GLU A 103 -6.92 8.21 -25.72
C GLU A 103 -8.40 8.26 -25.36
N LEU A 104 -9.12 7.14 -25.44
CA LEU A 104 -10.52 7.02 -25.05
C LEU A 104 -10.71 7.39 -23.57
N VAL A 105 -9.91 6.82 -22.67
CA VAL A 105 -10.00 7.12 -21.23
C VAL A 105 -9.72 8.60 -20.95
N ARG A 106 -8.76 9.22 -21.66
CA ARG A 106 -8.48 10.66 -21.53
C ARG A 106 -9.63 11.52 -22.07
N TYR A 107 -10.24 11.11 -23.17
CA TYR A 107 -11.37 11.80 -23.78
C TYR A 107 -12.60 11.76 -22.86
N GLU A 108 -12.98 10.57 -22.40
CA GLU A 108 -14.09 10.37 -21.46
C GLU A 108 -13.86 11.08 -20.12
N ARG A 109 -12.60 11.17 -19.65
CA ARG A 109 -12.26 11.94 -18.46
C ARG A 109 -12.55 13.42 -18.62
N LYS A 110 -12.19 14.00 -19.78
CA LYS A 110 -12.49 15.41 -20.09
C LYS A 110 -13.98 15.68 -20.17
N ASN A 111 -14.75 14.70 -20.63
CA ASN A 111 -16.21 14.76 -20.66
C ASN A 111 -16.86 14.57 -19.29
N GLY A 112 -16.07 14.39 -18.22
CA GLY A 112 -16.57 14.30 -16.86
C GLY A 112 -17.14 12.94 -16.48
N ASN A 113 -16.91 11.89 -17.28
CA ASN A 113 -17.42 10.55 -17.03
C ASN A 113 -16.91 10.02 -15.66
N PRO A 114 -17.81 9.72 -14.69
CA PRO A 114 -17.44 9.34 -13.33
C PRO A 114 -16.58 8.07 -13.28
N VAL A 115 -16.81 7.10 -14.17
CA VAL A 115 -16.05 5.84 -14.24
C VAL A 115 -14.58 6.12 -14.60
N THR A 116 -14.34 7.02 -15.55
CA THR A 116 -12.97 7.33 -16.00
C THR A 116 -12.17 8.22 -15.04
N LYS A 117 -12.86 8.91 -14.12
CA LYS A 117 -12.23 9.62 -13.00
C LYS A 117 -11.60 8.65 -12.00
N MET A 118 -12.19 7.46 -11.84
CA MET A 118 -11.66 6.43 -10.95
C MET A 118 -10.43 5.72 -11.51
N ILE A 119 -10.21 5.73 -12.83
CA ILE A 119 -9.05 5.06 -13.43
C ILE A 119 -7.78 5.85 -13.11
N HIS A 120 -6.89 5.34 -12.26
CA HIS A 120 -5.61 5.99 -11.99
C HIS A 120 -4.57 5.66 -13.07
N GLN A 121 -4.40 4.38 -13.39
CA GLN A 121 -3.39 3.90 -14.34
C GLN A 121 -3.82 2.58 -14.99
N LEU A 122 -3.35 2.33 -16.22
CA LEU A 122 -3.52 1.07 -16.93
C LEU A 122 -2.17 0.32 -17.02
N ASP A 123 -2.15 -0.97 -16.69
CA ASP A 123 -1.00 -1.87 -16.87
C ASP A 123 -1.48 -3.15 -17.56
N LEU A 124 -1.64 -3.04 -18.86
CA LEU A 124 -2.28 -4.06 -19.69
C LEU A 124 -1.34 -5.23 -20.00
N ALA A 125 -0.03 -5.02 -19.89
CA ALA A 125 0.96 -6.10 -19.94
C ALA A 125 0.76 -7.12 -18.80
N ARG A 126 0.30 -6.64 -17.63
CA ARG A 126 -0.08 -7.49 -16.49
C ARG A 126 -1.59 -7.69 -16.37
N ASN A 127 -2.34 -7.33 -17.41
CA ASN A 127 -3.80 -7.38 -17.48
C ASN A 127 -4.50 -6.79 -16.24
N ARG A 128 -4.09 -5.59 -15.81
CA ARG A 128 -4.63 -4.93 -14.61
C ARG A 128 -4.83 -3.44 -14.79
N VAL A 129 -5.74 -2.87 -14.01
CA VAL A 129 -6.03 -1.44 -13.93
C VAL A 129 -5.88 -0.96 -12.48
N ALA A 130 -5.25 0.18 -12.26
CA ALA A 130 -5.25 0.84 -10.96
C ALA A 130 -6.50 1.73 -10.87
N VAL A 131 -7.34 1.47 -9.87
CA VAL A 131 -8.57 2.21 -9.58
C VAL A 131 -8.37 3.00 -8.30
N LEU A 132 -8.79 4.27 -8.31
CA LEU A 132 -8.83 5.14 -7.15
C LEU A 132 -10.17 4.90 -6.42
N LEU A 133 -10.10 4.36 -5.21
CA LEU A 133 -11.26 4.13 -4.35
C LEU A 133 -11.12 4.97 -3.08
N CYS A 134 -12.22 5.59 -2.65
CA CYS A 134 -12.28 6.35 -1.41
C CYS A 134 -13.30 5.70 -0.47
N ASP A 135 -13.09 5.87 0.84
CA ASP A 135 -14.07 5.52 1.85
C ASP A 135 -15.12 6.64 1.88
N ALA A 136 -16.16 6.50 1.07
CA ALA A 136 -17.21 7.52 0.97
C ALA A 136 -18.30 7.25 2.01
N ASP A 137 -17.96 7.43 3.29
CA ASP A 137 -18.92 7.54 4.39
C ASP A 137 -18.49 8.68 5.33
N GLU A 138 -18.57 9.91 4.81
CA GLU A 138 -19.02 11.02 5.64
C GLU A 138 -20.28 11.56 4.98
N GLU A 139 -21.43 11.11 5.48
CA GLU A 139 -22.70 11.81 5.27
C GLU A 139 -22.45 13.28 5.58
N VAL A 140 -22.60 14.11 4.56
CA VAL A 140 -22.61 15.56 4.71
C VAL A 140 -23.74 15.86 5.70
N GLN A 141 -23.40 16.22 6.94
CA GLN A 141 -24.39 16.74 7.87
C GLN A 141 -24.95 18.01 7.24
N ASP A 142 -26.17 17.87 6.70
CA ASP A 142 -26.97 18.95 6.18
C ASP A 142 -27.25 19.93 7.34
N GLY A 143 -26.79 21.18 7.17
CA GLY A 143 -27.29 22.34 7.88
C GLY A 143 -26.61 22.64 9.23
N LEU A 144 -25.64 23.56 9.22
CA LEU A 144 -25.79 24.94 9.69
C LEU A 144 -24.41 25.63 9.68
N GLY A 145 -24.38 26.85 9.16
CA GLY A 145 -23.16 27.58 8.79
C GLY A 145 -22.11 27.71 9.89
N GLY A 146 -20.85 27.47 9.52
CA GLY A 146 -19.67 27.70 10.33
C GLY A 146 -18.46 27.91 9.42
N ASP A 147 -17.78 29.03 9.65
CA ASP A 147 -16.61 29.55 8.95
C ASP A 147 -15.52 28.50 8.67
N GLY A 148 -14.96 28.56 7.47
CA GLY A 148 -14.19 27.49 6.86
C GLY A 148 -12.74 27.48 7.30
N THR A 149 -12.29 26.33 7.81
CA THR A 149 -10.96 25.74 7.58
C THR A 149 -11.00 24.28 8.03
N GLY A 150 -11.00 23.34 7.09
CA GLY A 150 -10.98 21.91 7.41
C GLY A 150 -11.49 21.03 6.29
N GLU A 151 -10.98 21.24 5.08
CA GLU A 151 -11.17 20.30 3.97
C GLU A 151 -10.37 19.04 4.32
N GLY A 152 -11.01 18.09 5.02
CA GLY A 152 -10.41 16.80 5.35
C GLY A 152 -10.07 16.10 4.04
N ASP A 153 -8.78 15.96 3.74
CA ASP A 153 -8.29 15.28 2.55
C ASP A 153 -8.87 13.85 2.55
N LYS A 154 -9.87 13.62 1.70
CA LYS A 154 -10.50 12.29 1.57
C LYS A 154 -9.41 11.30 1.17
N LYS A 155 -9.11 10.35 2.06
CA LYS A 155 -8.02 9.40 1.85
C LYS A 155 -8.37 8.48 0.68
N ALA A 156 -7.76 8.75 -0.46
CA ALA A 156 -7.97 8.00 -1.69
C ALA A 156 -6.91 6.88 -1.81
N HIS A 157 -7.35 5.66 -2.06
CA HIS A 157 -6.51 4.48 -2.19
C HIS A 157 -6.39 4.05 -3.65
N ILE A 158 -5.15 3.88 -4.12
CA ILE A 158 -4.87 3.36 -5.46
C ILE A 158 -4.76 1.84 -5.37
N ILE A 159 -5.72 1.14 -5.97
CA ILE A 159 -5.82 -0.31 -5.87
C ILE A 159 -5.77 -0.95 -7.26
N TRP A 160 -4.82 -1.86 -7.46
CA TRP A 160 -4.73 -2.64 -8.69
C TRP A 160 -5.80 -3.72 -8.74
N ILE A 161 -6.60 -3.72 -9.79
CA ILE A 161 -7.66 -4.69 -10.08
C ILE A 161 -7.29 -5.48 -11.33
N ASP A 162 -7.40 -6.80 -11.23
CA ASP A 162 -7.15 -7.76 -12.31
C ASP A 162 -8.33 -7.76 -13.31
N LEU A 163 -8.02 -7.47 -14.58
CA LEU A 163 -9.02 -7.36 -15.65
C LEU A 163 -9.61 -8.72 -16.05
N SER A 164 -9.07 -9.85 -15.61
CA SER A 164 -9.62 -11.18 -15.91
C SER A 164 -10.74 -11.62 -14.96
N ILE A 165 -10.96 -10.91 -13.85
CA ILE A 165 -11.89 -11.36 -12.80
C ILE A 165 -12.85 -10.25 -12.36
N SER A 166 -13.96 -10.61 -11.73
CA SER A 166 -14.90 -9.64 -11.15
C SER A 166 -14.30 -8.93 -9.93
N ALA A 167 -14.87 -7.78 -9.57
CA ALA A 167 -14.51 -7.02 -8.37
C ALA A 167 -14.63 -7.90 -7.10
N LEU A 168 -15.74 -8.64 -6.99
CA LEU A 168 -15.96 -9.59 -5.89
C LEU A 168 -14.93 -10.72 -5.88
N ALA A 169 -14.59 -11.27 -7.05
CA ALA A 169 -13.56 -12.31 -7.14
C ALA A 169 -12.18 -11.77 -6.76
N HIS A 170 -11.87 -10.52 -7.12
CA HIS A 170 -10.64 -9.84 -6.71
C HIS A 170 -10.58 -9.67 -5.18
N ALA A 171 -11.65 -9.16 -4.56
CA ALA A 171 -11.76 -9.02 -3.10
C ALA A 171 -11.59 -10.38 -2.37
N ARG A 172 -12.17 -11.46 -2.91
CA ARG A 172 -12.00 -12.83 -2.37
C ARG A 172 -10.58 -13.37 -2.54
N LYS A 173 -9.93 -13.11 -3.69
CA LYS A 173 -8.56 -13.56 -3.99
C LYS A 173 -7.53 -12.97 -3.02
N ILE A 174 -7.75 -11.75 -2.56
CA ILE A 174 -6.96 -11.12 -1.50
C ILE A 174 -6.94 -11.98 -0.22
N TYR A 175 -8.07 -12.58 0.17
CA TYR A 175 -8.17 -13.41 1.37
C TYR A 175 -7.59 -14.82 1.19
N THR A 176 -7.83 -15.46 0.04
CA THR A 176 -7.36 -16.83 -0.19
C THR A 176 -5.84 -16.93 -0.28
N LYS A 177 -5.16 -15.89 -0.78
CA LYS A 177 -3.69 -15.82 -0.79
C LYS A 177 -3.12 -15.73 0.62
N ARG A 178 -3.76 -14.97 1.52
CA ARG A 178 -3.36 -14.85 2.94
C ARG A 178 -3.51 -16.17 3.69
N LYS A 179 -4.67 -16.82 3.58
CA LYS A 179 -4.95 -18.10 4.27
C LYS A 179 -4.06 -19.26 3.82
N ARG A 180 -3.50 -19.21 2.61
CA ARG A 180 -2.50 -20.19 2.12
C ARG A 180 -1.10 -19.92 2.64
N LEU A 181 -0.72 -18.65 2.83
CA LEU A 181 0.57 -18.26 3.39
C LEU A 181 0.64 -18.50 4.91
N GLU A 182 -0.46 -18.31 5.63
CA GLU A 182 -0.56 -18.59 7.07
C GLU A 182 -0.58 -20.10 7.41
N ARG A 183 -0.69 -20.97 6.41
CA ARG A 183 -0.81 -22.44 6.57
C ARG A 183 0.38 -23.23 6.02
N SER A 184 1.37 -22.57 5.44
CA SER A 184 2.60 -23.16 4.89
C SER A 184 3.79 -22.84 5.76
#